data_AF-A0A7V9QRN0-F1
#
_entry.id   AF-A0A7V9QRN0-F1
#
_cell.length_a   1.000
_cell.length_b   1.000
_cell.length_c   1.000
_cell.angle_alpha   90.00
_cell.angle_beta   90.00
_cell.angle_gamma   90.00
#
_symmetry.space_group_name_H-M   'P 1'
#
loop_
_entity.id
_entity.type
_entity.pdbx_description
1 polymer ?
#
loop_
_entity_poly.entity_id
_entity_poly.type
_entity_poly.pdbx_seq_one_letter_code
_entity_poly.pdbx_strand_id
1 'polypeptide(L)' 'MDLRDQLQGTLGDSYRLGRELGGGGMARVFVAEDTSLGREIVVKVLPPE' A
#
# COMPACT_ATOMS: atom_id res chain seq x y z
N MET A 1 -0.03 3.02 16.10
CA MET A 1 0.26 3.30 14.68
C MET A 1 -0.61 2.38 13.87
N ASP A 2 -1.43 2.92 12.98
CA ASP A 2 -2.24 2.10 12.08
C ASP A 2 -1.32 1.42 11.04
N LEU A 3 -1.71 0.26 10.52
CA LEU A 3 -0.96 -0.44 9.46
C LEU A 3 -0.75 0.47 8.26
N ARG A 4 -1.76 1.29 7.94
CA ARG A 4 -1.67 2.29 6.88
C ARG A 4 -0.51 3.26 7.08
N ASP A 5 -0.32 3.76 8.31
CA ASP A 5 0.74 4.72 8.63
C ASP A 5 2.13 4.07 8.52
N GLN A 6 2.25 2.81 8.95
CA GLN A 6 3.49 2.05 8.82
C GLN A 6 3.85 1.80 7.34
N LEU A 7 2.86 1.44 6.53
CA LEU A 7 3.04 1.22 5.10
C LEU A 7 3.40 2.53 4.40
N GLN A 8 2.72 3.63 4.71
CA GLN A 8 3.05 4.95 4.17
C GLN A 8 4.47 5.37 4.55
N GLY A 9 4.91 5.13 5.79
CA GLY A 9 6.28 5.39 6.22
C GLY A 9 7.33 4.55 5.48
N THR A 10 7.01 3.29 5.16
CA THR A 10 7.89 2.38 4.43
C THR A 10 8.01 2.77 2.95
N LEU A 11 6.91 3.21 2.36
CA LEU A 11 6.83 3.62 0.96
C LEU A 11 7.44 5.01 0.71
N GLY A 12 7.48 5.86 1.73
CA GLY A 12 7.95 7.24 1.62
C GLY A 12 7.09 8.10 0.70
N ASP A 13 7.66 9.18 0.19
CA ASP A 13 6.92 10.17 -0.64
C ASP A 13 6.76 9.74 -2.11
N SER A 14 7.51 8.72 -2.55
CA SER A 14 7.43 8.18 -3.91
C SER A 14 6.13 7.43 -4.19
N TYR A 15 5.48 6.91 -3.14
CA TYR A 15 4.19 6.25 -3.28
C TYR A 15 3.18 6.77 -2.25
N ARG A 16 2.07 7.29 -2.75
CA ARG A 16 0.98 7.78 -1.91
C ARG A 16 -0.04 6.67 -1.70
N LEU A 17 -0.17 6.17 -0.47
CA LEU A 17 -1.05 5.07 -0.14
C LEU A 17 -2.53 5.52 -0.11
N GLY A 18 -3.34 4.87 -0.94
CA GLY A 18 -4.77 5.09 -1.08
C GLY A 18 -5.60 4.16 -0.18
N ARG A 19 -6.77 3.76 -0.67
CA ARG A 19 -7.70 2.89 0.05
C ARG A 19 -7.28 1.42 -0.04
N GLU A 20 -7.65 0.65 0.99
CA GLU A 20 -7.63 -0.82 0.93
C GLU A 20 -8.71 -1.29 -0.05
N LEU A 21 -8.37 -2.19 -0.98
CA LEU A 21 -9.31 -2.80 -1.94
C LEU A 21 -9.97 -4.07 -1.39
N GLY A 22 -9.54 -4.52 -0.21
CA GLY A 22 -9.81 -5.85 0.32
C GLY A 22 -8.82 -6.87 -0.25
N GLY A 23 -8.43 -7.83 0.59
CA GLY A 23 -7.60 -8.94 0.19
C GLY A 23 -8.18 -10.24 0.74
N GLY A 24 -8.07 -11.32 -0.04
CA GLY A 24 -8.41 -12.66 0.46
C GLY A 24 -7.49 -13.07 1.63
N GLY A 25 -7.78 -14.19 2.29
CA GLY A 25 -7.16 -14.60 3.56
C GLY A 25 -5.62 -14.76 3.61
N MET A 26 -4.89 -14.41 2.55
CA MET A 26 -3.44 -14.53 2.43
C MET A 26 -2.70 -13.20 2.21
N ALA A 27 -3.39 -12.06 2.05
CA ALA A 27 -2.75 -10.75 1.88
C ALA A 27 -3.74 -9.59 2.06
N ARG A 28 -3.21 -8.38 2.32
CA ARG A 28 -3.96 -7.12 2.24
C ARG A 28 -3.54 -6.36 0.99
N VAL A 29 -4.48 -5.65 0.35
CA VAL A 29 -4.25 -5.03 -0.96
C VAL A 29 -4.69 -3.57 -0.91
N PHE A 30 -3.81 -2.66 -1.33
CA PHE A 30 -4.06 -1.22 -1.35
C PHE A 30 -3.86 -0.67 -2.76
N VAL A 31 -4.66 0.32 -3.14
CA VAL A 31 -4.28 1.22 -4.25
C VAL A 31 -3.24 2.20 -3.73
N ALA A 32 -2.25 2.52 -4.55
CA ALA A 32 -1.35 3.64 -4.32
C ALA A 32 -1.11 4.41 -5.62
N GLU A 33 -0.64 5.64 -5.52
CA GLU A 33 -0.15 6.42 -6.65
C GLU A 33 1.38 6.39 -6.66
N ASP A 34 1.98 6.03 -7.78
CA ASP A 34 3.40 6.27 -8.04
C ASP A 34 3.56 7.73 -8.48
N THR A 35 4.07 8.58 -7.57
CA THR A 35 4.14 10.03 -7.79
C THR A 35 5.20 10.41 -8.83
N SER A 36 6.16 9.52 -9.10
CA SER A 36 7.19 9.75 -10.10
C SER A 36 6.70 9.51 -11.52
N LEU A 37 5.77 8.56 -11.69
CA LEU A 37 5.24 8.14 -13.00
C LEU A 37 3.78 8.55 -13.23
N GLY A 38 3.13 9.15 -12.22
CA GLY A 38 1.77 9.68 -12.31
C GLY A 38 0.73 8.62 -12.62
N ARG A 39 0.87 7.40 -12.07
CA ARG A 39 -0.06 6.29 -12.32
C ARG A 39 -0.49 5.58 -11.05
N GLU A 40 -1.69 5.01 -11.08
CA GLU A 40 -2.16 4.10 -10.03
C GLU A 40 -1.44 2.75 -10.11
N ILE A 41 -1.05 2.25 -8.94
CA ILE A 41 -0.44 0.94 -8.72
C ILE A 41 -1.17 0.20 -7.58
N VAL A 42 -0.85 -1.07 -7.42
CA VAL A 42 -1.35 -1.89 -6.32
C VAL A 42 -0.20 -2.32 -5.41
N VAL A 43 -0.37 -2.14 -4.10
CA VAL A 43 0.55 -2.63 -3.07
C VAL A 43 -0.09 -3.84 -2.38
N LYS A 44 0.57 -5.00 -2.48
CA LYS A 44 0.15 -6.25 -1.83
C LYS A 44 1.03 -6.50 -0.61
N VAL A 45 0.41 -6.53 0.57
CA VAL A 45 1.08 -6.73 1.85
C VAL A 45 0.84 -8.17 2.29
N LEU A 46 1.93 -8.92 2.41
CA LEU A 46 1.92 -10.30 2.89
C LEU A 46 1.89 -10.34 4.42
N PRO A 47 1.27 -11.36 5.03
CA PRO A 47 1.36 -11.56 6.47
C PRO A 47 2.82 -11.81 6.87
N PRO A 48 3.23 -11.41 8.09
CA PRO A 48 4.52 -11.79 8.64
C PRO A 48 4.61 -13.32 8.80
N GLU A 49 5.83 -13.85 8.72
CA GLU A 49 6.17 -15.25 8.98
C GLU A 49 5.98 -15.64 10.46
#